data_AF-A0A1S8AR21-F1
#
_entry.id   AF-A0A1S8AR21-F1
#
_cell.length_a   1.000
_cell.length_b   1.000
_cell.length_c   1.000
_cell.angle_alpha   90.00
_cell.angle_beta   90.00
_cell.angle_gamma   90.00
#
_symmetry.space_group_name_H-M   'P 1'
#
loop_
_entity.id
_entity.type
_entity.pdbx_description
1 polymer ?
#
loop_
_entity_poly.entity_id
_entity_poly.type
_entity_poly.pdbx_seq_one_letter_code
_entity_poly.pdbx_strand_id
1 'polypeptide(L)'
;MPSLKPQLQERLTVERDGEELEVFNWVNITQHSTVRGHNPLVQTDAVEIGAGDASFSPDAVTAWVADELRDEFQVDPEDHGIEVVDVESDEVNVL
;
A
#
# COMPACT_ATOMS: atom_id res chain seq x y z
N MET A 1 -13.59 -10.20 -22.81
CA MET A 1 -13.83 -8.85 -22.27
C MET A 1 -12.52 -8.09 -22.35
N PRO A 2 -12.48 -6.78 -22.64
CA PRO A 2 -11.21 -6.05 -22.60
C PRO A 2 -10.69 -6.08 -21.16
N SER A 3 -9.43 -6.49 -20.98
CA SER A 3 -8.75 -6.37 -19.69
C SER A 3 -8.73 -4.89 -19.30
N LEU A 4 -9.11 -4.58 -18.06
CA LEU A 4 -8.95 -3.23 -17.53
C LEU A 4 -7.46 -2.92 -17.49
N LYS A 5 -7.09 -1.69 -17.85
CA LYS A 5 -5.70 -1.23 -17.64
C LYS A 5 -5.33 -1.48 -16.17
N PRO A 6 -4.11 -1.97 -15.85
CA PRO A 6 -3.70 -2.28 -14.49
C PRO A 6 -3.96 -1.13 -13.50
N GLN A 7 -3.73 0.09 -13.96
CA GLN A 7 -3.94 1.35 -13.24
C GLN A 7 -5.39 1.61 -12.81
N LEU A 8 -6.37 0.92 -13.40
CA LEU A 8 -7.80 1.04 -13.09
C LEU A 8 -8.31 -0.09 -12.21
N GLN A 9 -7.47 -1.06 -11.87
CA GLN A 9 -7.82 -2.16 -10.97
C GLN A 9 -7.40 -1.78 -9.55
N GLU A 10 -8.26 -2.06 -8.57
CA GLU A 10 -7.96 -1.86 -7.15
C GLU A 10 -6.92 -2.88 -6.64
N ARG A 11 -6.88 -4.03 -7.29
CA ARG A 11 -6.04 -5.17 -6.94
C ARG A 11 -5.63 -5.93 -8.20
N LEU A 12 -4.37 -6.37 -8.22
CA LEU A 12 -3.74 -7.08 -9.32
C LEU A 12 -3.22 -8.43 -8.79
N THR A 13 -3.35 -9.48 -9.59
CA THR A 13 -2.56 -10.70 -9.40
C THR A 13 -1.41 -10.62 -10.39
N VAL A 14 -0.18 -10.76 -9.90
CA VAL A 14 1.02 -10.75 -10.72
C VAL A 14 1.78 -12.05 -10.56
N GLU A 15 2.47 -12.47 -11.61
CA GLU A 15 3.47 -13.53 -11.55
C GLU A 15 4.86 -12.91 -11.65
N ARG A 16 5.72 -13.19 -10.65
CA ARG A 16 7.14 -12.83 -10.64
C ARG A 16 7.95 -14.04 -10.19
N ASP A 17 9.01 -14.38 -10.91
CA ASP A 17 9.85 -15.55 -10.64
C ASP A 17 9.10 -16.90 -10.57
N GLY A 18 7.93 -16.98 -11.21
CA GLY A 18 7.05 -18.16 -11.18
C GLY A 18 6.20 -18.29 -9.91
N GLU A 19 6.15 -17.25 -9.08
CA GLU A 19 5.27 -17.16 -7.91
C GLU A 19 4.16 -16.12 -8.16
N GLU A 20 2.92 -16.47 -7.78
CA GLU A 20 1.79 -15.55 -7.83
C GLU A 20 1.79 -14.66 -6.57
N LEU A 21 1.67 -13.35 -6.78
CA LEU A 21 1.62 -12.33 -5.74
C LEU A 21 0.38 -11.46 -5.92
N GLU A 22 -0.28 -11.15 -4.81
CA GLU A 22 -1.40 -10.21 -4.77
C GLU A 22 -0.87 -8.81 -4.49
N VAL A 23 -1.05 -7.90 -5.44
CA VAL A 23 -0.54 -6.52 -5.38
C VAL A 23 -1.69 -5.55 -5.30
N PHE A 24 -1.71 -4.72 -4.25
CA PHE A 24 -2.77 -3.74 -4.03
C PHE A 24 -2.44 -2.40 -4.68
N ASN A 25 -3.38 -1.90 -5.48
CA ASN A 25 -3.30 -0.57 -6.10
C ASN A 25 -4.22 0.44 -5.41
N TRP A 26 -4.73 0.06 -4.23
CA TRP A 26 -5.50 0.89 -3.32
C TRP A 26 -5.34 0.36 -1.88
N VAL A 27 -5.13 1.28 -0.93
CA VAL A 27 -5.00 0.98 0.50
C VAL A 27 -5.78 1.98 1.35
N ASN A 28 -6.10 1.58 2.58
CA ASN A 28 -6.63 2.47 3.61
C ASN A 28 -5.57 2.74 4.67
N ILE A 29 -5.47 3.99 5.14
CA ILE A 29 -4.48 4.43 6.13
C ILE A 29 -5.20 4.92 7.38
N THR A 30 -4.78 4.46 8.56
CA THR A 30 -5.26 4.96 9.85
C THR A 30 -4.09 5.44 10.70
N GLN A 31 -4.18 6.68 11.21
CA GLN A 31 -3.22 7.23 12.16
C GLN A 31 -3.95 7.95 13.29
N HIS A 32 -3.71 7.53 14.52
CA HIS A 32 -4.29 8.17 15.69
C HIS A 32 -3.38 9.28 16.21
N SER A 33 -3.98 10.44 16.51
CA SER A 33 -3.27 11.58 17.12
C SER A 33 -4.01 12.09 18.34
N THR A 34 -3.27 12.33 19.43
CA THR A 34 -3.78 12.87 20.68
C THR A 34 -3.13 14.22 20.98
N VAL A 35 -3.96 15.27 21.18
CA VAL A 35 -3.52 16.61 21.58
C VAL A 35 -4.12 16.98 22.93
N ARG A 36 -3.27 17.32 23.91
CA ARG A 36 -3.71 17.68 25.27
C ARG A 36 -3.17 19.04 25.69
N GLY A 37 -4.04 19.92 26.22
CA GLY A 37 -3.66 21.28 26.65
C GLY A 37 -3.21 21.42 28.11
N HIS A 38 -3.67 20.55 29.02
CA HIS A 38 -3.36 20.66 30.46
C HIS A 38 -2.09 19.90 30.91
N ASN A 39 -1.40 19.27 29.97
CA ASN A 39 -0.05 18.74 30.05
C ASN A 39 0.41 18.64 28.59
N PRO A 40 1.04 19.68 28.02
CA PRO A 40 1.22 19.83 26.59
C PRO A 40 1.92 18.62 25.98
N LEU A 41 1.15 17.82 25.27
CA LEU A 41 1.61 16.61 24.59
C LEU A 41 0.89 16.52 23.26
N VAL A 42 1.68 16.29 22.21
CA VAL A 42 1.23 15.77 20.93
C VAL A 42 1.79 14.37 20.83
N GLN A 43 0.93 13.37 20.79
CA GLN A 43 1.28 11.98 20.56
C GLN A 43 0.66 11.55 19.24
N THR A 44 1.47 11.02 18.35
CA THR A 44 1.05 10.39 17.10
C THR A 44 1.39 8.92 17.22
N ASP A 45 0.39 8.05 17.12
CA ASP A 45 0.55 6.61 17.17
C ASP A 45 1.10 6.08 15.83
N ALA A 46 1.52 4.81 15.83
CA ALA A 46 1.98 4.14 14.61
C ALA A 46 0.88 4.13 13.54
N VAL A 47 1.29 4.21 12.28
CA VAL A 47 0.38 4.14 11.14
C VAL A 47 -0.02 2.69 10.88
N GLU A 48 -1.30 2.47 10.60
CA GLU A 48 -1.83 1.20 10.14
C GLU A 48 -2.20 1.31 8.66
N ILE A 49 -1.74 0.35 7.84
CA ILE A 49 -2.03 0.26 6.40
C ILE A 49 -2.85 -1.01 6.16
N GLY A 50 -4.05 -0.84 5.62
CA GLY A 50 -4.99 -1.91 5.29
C GLY A 50 -5.11 -2.15 3.79
N ALA A 51 -5.32 -3.41 3.41
CA ALA A 51 -5.46 -3.85 2.03
C ALA A 51 -6.87 -3.51 1.50
N GLY A 52 -7.05 -2.29 0.98
CA GLY A 52 -8.37 -1.72 0.70
C GLY A 52 -9.27 -1.75 1.94
N ASP A 53 -10.52 -2.20 1.79
CA ASP A 53 -11.48 -2.35 2.89
C ASP A 53 -11.28 -3.61 3.76
N ALA A 54 -10.19 -4.35 3.56
CA ALA A 54 -9.92 -5.54 4.35
C ALA A 54 -9.38 -5.22 5.75
N SER A 55 -9.54 -6.17 6.68
CA SER A 55 -9.02 -6.06 8.05
C SER A 55 -7.57 -6.51 8.21
N PHE A 56 -6.83 -6.69 7.11
CA PHE A 56 -5.45 -7.17 7.09
C PHE A 56 -4.57 -6.20 6.30
N SER A 57 -3.26 -6.23 6.58
CA SER A 57 -2.26 -5.42 5.87
C SER A 57 -1.83 -6.11 4.58
N PRO A 58 -1.64 -5.38 3.46
CA PRO A 58 -1.25 -5.97 2.20
C PRO A 58 0.18 -6.49 2.29
N ASP A 59 0.47 -7.62 1.64
CA ASP A 59 1.85 -8.11 1.51
C ASP A 59 2.63 -7.29 0.46
N ALA A 60 1.95 -6.76 -0.55
CA ALA A 60 2.54 -5.94 -1.61
C ALA A 60 1.59 -4.85 -2.12
N VAL A 61 2.17 -3.73 -2.56
CA VAL A 61 1.49 -2.60 -3.20
C VAL A 61 2.16 -2.20 -4.52
N THR A 62 1.43 -1.50 -5.38
CA THR A 62 2.02 -0.94 -6.60
C THR A 62 2.99 0.20 -6.28
N ALA A 63 3.94 0.46 -7.18
CA ALA A 63 4.86 1.59 -7.08
C ALA A 63 4.12 2.93 -6.89
N TRP A 64 3.01 3.14 -7.60
CA TRP A 64 2.21 4.35 -7.45
C TRP A 64 1.65 4.52 -6.02
N VAL A 65 1.06 3.46 -5.43
CA VAL A 65 0.58 3.52 -4.04
C VAL A 65 1.73 3.79 -3.07
N ALA A 66 2.90 3.17 -3.30
CA ALA A 66 4.07 3.40 -2.47
C ALA A 66 4.56 4.85 -2.52
N ASP A 67 4.55 5.48 -3.68
CA ASP A 67 4.93 6.89 -3.84
C ASP A 67 3.96 7.81 -3.10
N GLU A 68 2.65 7.61 -3.24
CA GLU A 68 1.65 8.40 -2.51
C GLU A 68 1.77 8.22 -0.97
N LEU A 69 2.06 7.00 -0.49
CA LEU A 69 2.32 6.74 0.93
C LEU A 69 3.51 7.54 1.47
N ARG A 70 4.59 7.62 0.69
CA ARG A 70 5.81 8.34 1.06
C ARG A 70 5.61 9.85 0.99
N ASP A 71 5.05 10.34 -0.11
CA ASP A 71 4.98 11.77 -0.39
C ASP A 71 3.90 12.48 0.44
N GLU A 72 2.71 11.88 0.55
CA GLU A 72 1.56 12.51 1.20
C GLU A 72 1.50 12.18 2.70
N PHE A 73 1.88 10.96 3.09
CA PHE A 73 1.72 10.47 4.46
C PHE A 73 3.05 10.31 5.22
N GLN A 74 4.19 10.44 4.53
CA GLN A 74 5.52 10.23 5.12
C GLN A 74 5.68 8.82 5.71
N VAL A 75 5.10 7.82 5.05
CA VAL A 75 5.13 6.41 5.45
C VAL A 75 5.84 5.61 4.37
N ASP A 76 6.89 4.88 4.74
CA ASP A 76 7.55 3.94 3.83
C ASP A 76 6.89 2.56 3.96
N PRO A 77 6.29 2.00 2.90
CA PRO A 77 5.64 0.68 2.96
C PRO A 77 6.58 -0.42 3.45
N GLU A 78 7.87 -0.33 3.11
CA GLU A 78 8.87 -1.33 3.47
C GLU A 78 9.13 -1.38 4.99
N ASP A 79 9.00 -0.26 5.70
CA ASP A 79 9.05 -0.21 7.18
C ASP A 79 7.88 -0.97 7.84
N HIS A 80 6.81 -1.20 7.07
CA HIS A 80 5.63 -1.98 7.48
C HIS A 80 5.66 -3.42 6.95
N GLY A 81 6.76 -3.85 6.32
CA GLY A 81 6.88 -5.19 5.73
C GLY A 81 6.08 -5.38 4.44
N ILE A 82 5.71 -4.28 3.78
CA ILE A 82 4.92 -4.28 2.54
C ILE A 82 5.88 -4.10 1.37
N GLU A 83 5.85 -5.05 0.44
CA GLU A 83 6.68 -5.02 -0.76
C GLU A 83 6.15 -4.01 -1.79
N VAL A 84 7.06 -3.33 -2.50
CA VAL A 84 6.71 -2.44 -3.60
C VAL A 84 6.97 -3.13 -4.93
N VAL A 85 5.92 -3.27 -5.74
CA VAL A 85 5.97 -3.93 -7.04
C VAL A 85 5.74 -2.93 -8.16
N ASP A 86 6.73 -2.80 -9.04
CA ASP A 86 6.58 -2.13 -10.32
C ASP A 86 5.90 -3.06 -11.33
N VAL A 87 4.59 -2.88 -11.51
CA VAL A 87 3.76 -3.68 -12.40
C VAL A 87 3.95 -3.33 -13.88
N GLU A 88 4.72 -2.28 -14.20
CA GLU A 88 5.10 -1.93 -15.57
C GLU A 88 6.48 -2.49 -15.96
N SER A 89 7.18 -3.15 -15.03
CA SER A 89 8.45 -3.84 -15.27
C SER A 89 8.29 -5.04 -16.20
N ASP A 90 9.26 -5.24 -17.09
CA ASP A 90 9.33 -6.41 -18.00
C ASP A 90 9.43 -7.76 -17.25
N GLU A 91 9.80 -7.73 -15.96
CA GLU A 91 9.96 -8.91 -15.10
C GLU A 91 8.66 -9.33 -14.41
N VAL A 92 7.58 -8.55 -14.53
CA VAL A 92 6.30 -8.77 -13.85
C VAL A 92 5.21 -9.04 -14.88
N ASN A 93 4.53 -10.18 -14.76
CA ASN A 93 3.39 -10.51 -15.61
C ASN A 93 2.08 -10.27 -14.84
N VAL A 94 1.27 -9.31 -15.28
CA VAL A 94 -0.08 -9.11 -14.73
C VAL A 94 -1.04 -10.15 -15.33
N LEU A 95 -1.74 -10.90 -14.46
CA LEU A 95 -2.63 -12.01 -14.82
C LEU A 95 -4.09 -11.59 -15.06
#